data_AF-A0A661VRF9-F1
#
_entry.id   AF-A0A661VRF9-F1
#
_cell.length_a   1.000
_cell.length_b   1.000
_cell.length_c   1.000
_cell.angle_alpha   90.00
_cell.angle_beta   90.00
_cell.angle_gamma   90.00
#
_symmetry.space_group_name_H-M   'P 1'
#
loop_
_entity.id
_entity.type
_entity.pdbx_description
1 polymer ?
#
loop_
_entity_poly.entity_id
_entity_poly.type
_entity_poly.pdbx_seq_one_letter_code
_entity_poly.pdbx_strand_id
1 'polypeptide(L)'
;MTPVPHRGLFAGRRGRRIREAIQAYLFLSPGTLLLFVFQLLPVGYAFYISLHKWRIQKGDFIALDNYLKALGEPLDILWVIGGLMLLAGAWMVWRSIKPETSGKGFLLRGLSALMLIFGGLALILGFPDMLAHGDEDLFKSLLITFY
;
A
#
# COMPACT_ATOMS: atom_id res chain seq x y z
N MET A 1 -22.25 -48.66 42.37
CA MET A 1 -21.13 -47.78 41.97
C MET A 1 -21.70 -46.75 41.01
N THR A 2 -21.88 -45.50 41.43
CA THR A 2 -22.42 -44.41 40.57
C THR A 2 -21.26 -43.64 39.94
N PRO A 3 -21.32 -43.31 38.63
CA PRO A 3 -20.23 -42.58 37.98
C PRO A 3 -20.25 -41.11 38.42
N VAL A 4 -19.10 -40.61 38.87
CA VAL A 4 -18.91 -39.22 39.26
C VAL A 4 -18.71 -38.38 37.98
N PRO A 5 -19.51 -37.32 37.74
CA PRO A 5 -19.34 -36.51 36.54
C PRO A 5 -18.11 -35.61 36.69
N HIS A 6 -17.04 -35.90 35.93
CA HIS A 6 -15.94 -34.96 35.78
C HIS A 6 -16.44 -33.72 35.01
N ARG A 7 -16.87 -32.69 35.73
CA ARG A 7 -17.07 -31.35 35.18
C ARG A 7 -15.71 -30.73 34.87
N GLY A 8 -15.14 -31.09 33.72
CA GLY A 8 -13.97 -30.39 33.18
C GLY A 8 -14.30 -28.91 32.99
N LEU A 9 -13.32 -28.05 33.28
CA LEU A 9 -13.42 -26.57 33.24
C LEU A 9 -13.95 -25.98 31.90
N PHE A 10 -14.07 -26.80 30.85
CA PHE A 10 -14.52 -26.42 29.51
C PHE A 10 -15.85 -27.06 29.06
N ALA A 11 -16.62 -27.70 29.96
CA ALA A 11 -17.86 -28.43 29.61
C ALA A 11 -19.07 -27.53 29.21
N GLY A 12 -18.97 -26.20 29.38
CA GLY A 12 -20.02 -25.25 28.99
C GLY A 12 -20.00 -24.84 27.51
N ARG A 13 -21.05 -24.17 27.01
CA ARG A 13 -21.12 -23.65 25.61
C ARG A 13 -19.92 -22.76 25.26
N ARG A 14 -19.42 -21.98 26.23
CA ARG A 14 -18.27 -21.09 26.08
C ARG A 14 -16.94 -21.84 25.95
N GLY A 15 -16.77 -22.95 26.68
CA GLY A 15 -15.57 -23.79 26.60
C GLY A 15 -15.45 -24.55 25.27
N ARG A 16 -16.58 -25.02 24.73
CA ARG A 16 -16.63 -25.60 23.38
C ARG A 16 -16.20 -24.61 22.30
N ARG A 17 -16.73 -23.38 22.31
CA ARG A 17 -16.32 -22.33 21.35
C ARG A 17 -14.83 -22.02 21.39
N ILE A 18 -14.23 -21.98 22.59
CA ILE A 18 -12.78 -21.73 22.74
C ILE A 18 -11.99 -22.90 22.15
N ARG A 19 -12.40 -24.14 22.41
CA ARG A 19 -11.75 -25.33 21.85
C ARG A 19 -11.84 -25.36 20.32
N GLU A 20 -13.02 -25.07 19.78
CA GLU A 20 -13.25 -24.98 18.33
C GLU A 20 -12.37 -23.89 17.69
N ALA A 21 -12.28 -22.70 18.33
CA ALA A 21 -11.41 -21.62 17.86
C ALA A 21 -9.92 -22.02 17.89
N ILE A 22 -9.45 -22.64 18.97
CA ILE A 22 -8.06 -23.12 19.07
C ILE A 22 -7.76 -24.15 17.99
N GLN A 23 -8.68 -25.08 17.72
CA GLN A 23 -8.52 -26.07 16.65
C GLN A 23 -8.45 -25.42 15.27
N ALA A 24 -9.31 -24.43 15.01
CA ALA A 24 -9.28 -23.67 13.76
C ALA A 24 -7.94 -22.92 13.59
N TYR A 25 -7.46 -22.25 14.64
CA TYR A 25 -6.17 -21.55 14.60
C TYR A 25 -4.98 -22.50 14.47
N LEU A 26 -4.99 -23.66 15.14
CA LEU A 26 -3.95 -24.68 15.00
C LEU A 26 -3.92 -25.24 13.56
N PHE A 27 -5.08 -25.48 12.96
CA PHE A 27 -5.19 -25.92 11.57
C PHE A 27 -4.66 -24.87 10.59
N LEU A 28 -4.92 -23.58 10.85
CA LEU A 28 -4.40 -22.48 10.03
C LEU A 28 -2.90 -22.22 10.28
N SER A 29 -2.41 -22.50 11.49
CA SER A 29 -1.07 -22.13 11.97
C SER A 29 0.08 -22.54 11.05
N PRO A 30 0.18 -23.76 10.47
CA PRO A 30 1.30 -24.09 9.59
C PRO A 30 1.34 -23.21 8.33
N GLY A 31 0.18 -22.89 7.75
CA GLY A 31 0.08 -22.00 6.61
C GLY A 31 0.41 -20.56 6.99
N THR A 32 -0.13 -20.07 8.11
CA THR A 32 0.18 -18.73 8.62
C THR A 32 1.66 -18.58 8.97
N LEU A 33 2.29 -19.58 9.57
CA LEU A 33 3.73 -19.59 9.87
C LEU A 33 4.55 -19.48 8.60
N LEU A 34 4.19 -20.25 7.57
CA LEU A 34 4.88 -20.21 6.29
C LEU A 34 4.76 -18.82 5.64
N LEU A 35 3.55 -18.25 5.60
CA LEU A 35 3.34 -16.87 5.12
C LEU A 35 4.13 -15.87 5.96
N PHE A 36 4.13 -15.99 7.29
CA PHE A 36 4.84 -15.06 8.14
C PHE A 36 6.36 -15.10 7.90
N VAL A 37 6.94 -16.30 7.92
CA VAL A 37 8.39 -16.51 7.82
C VAL A 37 8.93 -16.16 6.44
N PHE A 38 8.20 -16.52 5.38
CA PHE A 38 8.69 -16.36 4.01
C PHE A 38 8.13 -15.14 3.29
N GLN A 39 6.97 -14.61 3.67
CA GLN A 39 6.41 -13.42 3.06
C GLN A 39 6.65 -12.18 3.92
N LEU A 40 6.24 -12.22 5.20
CA LEU A 40 6.25 -11.01 6.02
C LEU A 40 7.64 -10.64 6.51
N LEU A 41 8.44 -11.60 6.98
CA LEU A 41 9.80 -11.32 7.46
C LEU A 41 10.70 -10.75 6.35
N PRO A 42 10.76 -11.31 5.13
CA PRO A 42 11.61 -10.75 4.08
C PRO A 42 11.16 -9.37 3.61
N VAL A 43 9.84 -9.11 3.56
CA VAL A 43 9.30 -7.78 3.25
C VAL A 43 9.71 -6.77 4.32
N GLY A 44 9.57 -7.12 5.61
CA GLY A 44 10.01 -6.27 6.71
C GLY A 44 11.51 -6.01 6.67
N TYR A 45 12.31 -7.02 6.32
CA TYR A 45 13.76 -6.88 6.19
C TYR A 45 14.16 -6.03 4.98
N ALA A 46 13.47 -6.16 3.84
CA ALA A 46 13.69 -5.30 2.68
C ALA A 46 13.33 -3.83 2.99
N PHE A 47 12.24 -3.59 3.73
CA PHE A 47 11.89 -2.27 4.24
C PHE A 47 12.93 -1.73 5.22
N TYR A 48 13.49 -2.60 6.07
CA TYR A 48 14.61 -2.21 6.94
C TYR A 48 15.83 -1.78 6.12
N ILE A 49 16.19 -2.54 5.07
CA ILE A 49 17.29 -2.20 4.16
C ILE A 49 17.05 -0.88 3.44
N SER A 50 15.82 -0.62 2.97
CA SER A 50 15.52 0.61 2.21
C SER A 50 15.71 1.89 3.02
N LEU A 51 15.71 1.81 4.35
CA LEU A 51 15.97 2.93 5.25
C LEU A 51 17.46 3.09 5.63
N HIS A 52 18.33 2.19 5.18
CA HIS A 52 19.75 2.19 5.49
C HIS A 52 20.59 2.36 4.22
N LYS A 53 21.79 2.90 4.39
CA LYS A 53 22.78 2.95 3.32
C LYS A 53 23.39 1.56 3.13
N TRP A 54 22.90 0.81 2.15
CA TRP A 54 23.38 -0.55 1.88
C TRP A 54 24.30 -0.57 0.64
N ARG A 55 25.56 -0.96 0.81
CA ARG A 55 26.49 -1.21 -0.31
C ARG A 55 27.01 -2.64 -0.24
N ILE A 56 28.21 -2.83 0.33
CA ILE A 56 28.83 -4.14 0.56
C ILE A 56 28.64 -4.58 2.02
N GLN A 57 28.57 -3.61 2.93
CA GLN A 57 28.24 -3.81 4.34
C GLN A 57 27.10 -2.87 4.72
N LYS A 58 26.44 -3.17 5.84
CA LYS A 58 25.42 -2.32 6.43
C LYS A 58 26.05 -0.97 6.82
N GLY A 59 25.59 0.12 6.20
CA GLY A 59 25.95 1.48 6.58
C GLY A 59 24.94 2.11 7.54
N ASP A 60 25.01 3.43 7.65
CA ASP A 60 24.19 4.22 8.56
C ASP A 60 22.69 4.17 8.22
N PHE A 61 21.86 4.41 9.25
CA PHE A 61 20.44 4.67 9.06
C PHE A 61 20.27 6.06 8.45
N ILE A 62 19.68 6.13 7.26
CA ILE A 62 19.50 7.36 6.47
C ILE A 62 18.02 7.65 6.20
N ALA A 63 17.11 6.94 6.88
CA ALA A 63 15.68 7.12 6.76
C ALA A 63 15.21 7.14 5.29
N LEU A 64 14.64 8.26 4.84
CA LEU A 64 14.03 8.38 3.50
C LEU A 64 15.00 8.87 2.42
N ASP A 65 16.27 9.09 2.73
CA ASP A 65 17.24 9.66 1.78
C ASP A 65 17.42 8.77 0.54
N ASN A 66 17.31 7.45 0.68
CA ASN A 66 17.32 6.54 -0.46
C ASN A 66 16.15 6.80 -1.43
N TYR A 67 14.98 7.17 -0.91
CA TYR A 67 13.80 7.45 -1.71
C TYR A 67 13.91 8.82 -2.39
N LEU A 68 14.41 9.84 -1.68
CA LEU A 68 14.67 11.15 -2.28
C LEU A 68 15.75 11.07 -3.36
N LYS A 69 16.79 10.28 -3.13
CA LYS A 69 17.81 10.02 -4.16
C LYS A 69 17.22 9.32 -5.38
N ALA A 70 16.35 8.33 -5.19
CA ALA A 70 15.76 7.57 -6.27
C ALA A 70 14.73 8.39 -7.08
N LEU A 71 13.89 9.17 -6.40
CA LEU A 71 12.72 9.83 -6.98
C LEU A 71 12.87 11.34 -7.19
N GLY A 72 13.91 11.97 -6.65
CA GLY A 72 14.13 13.41 -6.76
C GLY A 72 13.62 14.21 -5.57
N GLU A 73 13.38 15.51 -5.78
CA GLU A 73 13.00 16.40 -4.69
C GLU A 73 11.58 16.15 -4.17
N PRO A 74 11.30 16.42 -2.87
CA PRO A 74 9.96 16.21 -2.31
C PRO A 74 8.84 16.94 -3.06
N LEU A 75 9.14 18.09 -3.66
CA LEU A 75 8.15 18.88 -4.40
C LEU A 75 7.76 18.19 -5.71
N ASP A 76 8.72 17.64 -6.44
CA ASP A 76 8.50 16.92 -7.70
C ASP A 76 7.65 15.66 -7.45
N ILE A 77 8.00 14.93 -6.40
CA ILE A 77 7.26 13.76 -5.93
C ILE A 77 5.81 14.16 -5.59
N LEU A 78 5.61 15.30 -4.93
CA LEU A 78 4.29 15.79 -4.56
C LEU A 78 3.44 16.17 -5.77
N TRP A 79 4.03 16.80 -6.80
CA TRP A 79 3.32 17.09 -8.06
C TRP A 79 2.86 15.81 -8.75
N VAL A 80 3.73 14.79 -8.81
CA VAL A 80 3.40 13.52 -9.45
C VAL A 80 2.34 12.74 -8.67
N ILE A 81 2.54 12.53 -7.36
CA ILE A 81 1.60 11.80 -6.51
C ILE A 81 0.29 12.56 -6.38
N GLY A 82 0.34 13.88 -6.20
CA GLY A 82 -0.83 14.75 -6.15
C GLY A 82 -1.62 14.71 -7.45
N GLY A 83 -0.93 14.73 -8.60
CA GLY A 83 -1.52 14.54 -9.92
C GLY A 83 -2.25 13.19 -10.04
N LEU A 84 -1.60 12.09 -9.69
CA LEU A 84 -2.21 10.75 -9.69
C LEU A 84 -3.42 10.66 -8.75
N MET A 85 -3.33 11.25 -7.56
CA MET A 85 -4.43 11.28 -6.59
C MET A 85 -5.62 12.10 -7.10
N LEU A 86 -5.38 13.22 -7.80
CA LEU A 86 -6.43 13.99 -8.44
C LEU A 86 -7.10 13.22 -9.58
N LEU A 87 -6.33 12.47 -10.39
CA LEU A 87 -6.88 11.61 -11.43
C LEU A 87 -7.71 10.46 -10.85
N ALA A 88 -7.20 9.79 -9.82
CA ALA A 88 -7.92 8.74 -9.10
C ALA A 88 -9.19 9.28 -8.43
N GLY A 89 -9.11 10.47 -7.83
CA GLY A 89 -10.24 11.19 -7.25
C GLY A 89 -11.27 11.58 -8.31
N ALA A 90 -10.83 12.07 -9.47
CA ALA A 90 -11.71 12.41 -10.58
C ALA A 90 -12.47 11.18 -11.08
N TRP A 91 -11.77 10.05 -11.25
CA TRP A 91 -12.39 8.77 -11.58
C TRP A 91 -13.39 8.32 -10.50
N MET A 92 -13.04 8.47 -9.23
CA MET A 92 -13.91 8.13 -8.10
C MET A 92 -15.17 9.01 -8.03
N VAL A 93 -15.07 10.30 -8.37
CA VAL A 93 -16.23 11.19 -8.48
C VAL A 93 -17.08 10.80 -9.67
N TRP A 94 -16.45 10.56 -10.83
CA TRP A 94 -17.13 10.20 -12.06
C TRP A 94 -18.00 8.94 -11.90
N ARG A 95 -17.47 7.89 -11.27
CA ARG A 95 -18.22 6.64 -11.02
C ARG A 95 -19.43 6.82 -10.08
N SER A 96 -19.47 7.89 -9.30
CA SER A 96 -20.57 8.17 -8.37
C SER A 96 -21.72 8.95 -8.99
N ILE A 97 -21.61 9.39 -10.25
CA ILE A 97 -22.62 10.21 -10.93
C ILE A 97 -23.75 9.33 -11.47
N LYS A 98 -24.95 9.45 -10.88
CA LYS A 98 -26.15 8.78 -11.39
C LYS A 98 -26.80 9.59 -12.53
N PRO A 99 -27.44 8.94 -13.51
CA PRO A 99 -28.06 9.62 -14.66
C PRO A 99 -29.15 10.63 -14.28
N GLU A 100 -29.74 10.47 -13.10
CA GLU A 100 -30.98 11.12 -12.67
C GLU A 100 -30.76 12.43 -11.89
N THR A 101 -29.50 12.83 -11.65
CA THR A 101 -29.17 14.00 -10.84
C THR A 101 -29.10 15.28 -11.68
N SER A 102 -30.22 16.00 -11.78
CA SER A 102 -30.36 17.20 -12.64
C SER A 102 -29.44 18.37 -12.25
N GLY A 103 -29.34 18.73 -10.96
CA GLY A 103 -28.51 19.88 -10.51
C GLY A 103 -27.13 19.51 -9.95
N LYS A 104 -27.08 18.59 -8.97
CA LYS A 104 -25.84 18.15 -8.32
C LYS A 104 -24.91 17.35 -9.24
N GLY A 105 -25.49 16.65 -10.23
CA GLY A 105 -24.72 15.90 -11.21
C GLY A 105 -23.87 16.79 -12.11
N PHE A 106 -24.40 17.95 -12.53
CA PHE A 106 -23.65 18.91 -13.34
C PHE A 106 -22.43 19.48 -12.59
N LEU A 107 -22.59 19.84 -11.32
CA LEU A 107 -21.49 20.31 -10.47
C LEU A 107 -20.41 19.24 -10.25
N LEU A 108 -20.79 17.98 -10.02
CA LEU A 108 -19.85 16.87 -9.86
C LEU A 108 -19.08 16.56 -11.16
N ARG A 109 -19.72 16.71 -12.32
CA ARG A 109 -19.05 16.63 -13.63
C ARG A 109 -18.04 17.76 -13.81
N GLY A 110 -18.42 18.99 -13.45
CA GLY A 110 -17.50 20.13 -13.47
C GLY A 110 -16.29 19.91 -12.55
N LEU A 111 -16.52 19.46 -11.32
CA LEU A 111 -15.45 19.17 -10.36
C LEU A 111 -14.52 18.06 -10.87
N SER A 112 -15.06 16.95 -11.37
CA SER A 112 -14.23 15.87 -11.92
C SER A 112 -13.43 16.33 -13.15
N ALA A 113 -14.00 17.15 -14.03
CA ALA A 113 -13.27 17.73 -15.16
C ALA A 113 -12.11 18.63 -14.68
N LEU A 114 -12.34 19.48 -13.67
CA LEU A 114 -11.27 20.28 -13.07
C LEU A 114 -10.18 19.41 -12.45
N MET A 115 -10.56 18.38 -11.69
CA MET A 115 -9.60 17.44 -11.10
C MET A 115 -8.78 16.70 -12.18
N LEU A 116 -9.38 16.35 -13.32
CA LEU A 116 -8.65 15.77 -14.46
C LEU A 116 -7.65 16.75 -15.05
N ILE A 117 -8.04 18.00 -15.25
CA ILE A 117 -7.16 19.04 -15.83
C ILE A 117 -6.00 19.34 -14.89
N PHE A 118 -6.28 19.62 -13.61
CA PHE A 118 -5.25 19.89 -12.62
C PHE A 118 -4.37 18.67 -12.36
N GLY A 119 -4.96 17.48 -12.30
CA GLY A 119 -4.21 16.23 -12.13
C GLY A 119 -3.29 15.95 -13.31
N GLY A 120 -3.80 16.13 -14.53
CA GLY A 120 -3.01 15.97 -15.76
C GLY A 120 -1.89 17.01 -15.87
N LEU A 121 -2.18 18.29 -15.58
CA LEU A 121 -1.16 19.35 -15.58
C LEU A 121 -0.07 19.10 -14.53
N ALA A 122 -0.45 18.68 -13.33
CA ALA A 122 0.52 18.33 -12.28
C ALA A 122 1.48 17.22 -12.73
N LEU A 123 0.99 16.21 -13.46
CA LEU A 123 1.83 15.17 -14.04
C LEU A 123 2.72 15.70 -15.16
N ILE A 124 2.16 16.48 -16.09
CA ILE A 124 2.92 16.98 -17.26
C ILE A 124 4.05 17.90 -16.83
N LEU A 125 3.82 18.72 -15.80
CA LEU A 125 4.82 19.65 -15.28
C LEU A 125 5.78 18.99 -14.28
N GLY A 126 5.26 18.19 -13.35
CA GLY A 126 6.09 17.61 -12.28
C GLY A 126 6.87 16.36 -12.67
N PHE A 127 6.39 15.56 -13.63
CA PHE A 127 7.07 14.33 -14.02
C PHE A 127 8.44 14.57 -14.68
N PRO A 128 8.61 15.54 -15.60
CA PRO A 128 9.92 15.88 -16.14
C PRO A 128 10.91 16.33 -15.04
N ASP A 129 10.48 17.16 -14.11
CA ASP A 129 11.32 17.64 -13.00
C ASP A 129 11.72 16.48 -12.08
N MET A 130 10.79 15.54 -11.79
CA MET A 130 11.08 14.32 -11.02
C MET A 130 12.13 13.44 -11.71
N LEU A 131 12.08 13.32 -13.05
CA LEU A 131 13.08 12.58 -13.81
C LEU A 131 14.44 13.28 -13.84
N ALA A 132 14.46 14.61 -13.85
CA ALA A 132 15.68 15.41 -13.90
C ALA A 132 16.40 15.45 -12.54
N HIS A 133 15.67 15.49 -11.43
CA HIS A 133 16.25 15.54 -10.08
C HIS A 133 16.43 14.16 -9.43
N GLY A 134 15.75 13.12 -9.94
CA GLY A 134 15.89 11.75 -9.46
C GLY A 134 17.08 11.00 -10.06
N ASP A 135 17.16 9.69 -9.78
CA ASP A 135 18.29 8.87 -10.23
C ASP A 135 18.18 8.53 -11.73
N GLU A 136 19.00 9.17 -12.55
CA GLU A 136 19.00 8.96 -14.00
C GLU A 136 19.26 7.48 -14.39
N ASP A 137 20.14 6.78 -13.67
CA ASP A 137 20.48 5.40 -13.97
C ASP A 137 19.28 4.48 -13.69
N LEU A 138 18.56 4.76 -12.61
CA LEU A 138 17.31 4.07 -12.27
C LEU A 138 16.29 4.23 -13.41
N PHE A 139 15.99 5.46 -13.82
CA PHE A 139 14.98 5.72 -14.86
C PHE A 139 15.41 5.21 -16.24
N LYS A 140 16.69 5.33 -16.60
CA LYS A 140 17.22 4.75 -17.85
C LYS A 140 17.10 3.23 -17.85
N SER A 141 17.40 2.57 -16.74
CA SER A 141 17.29 1.10 -16.63
C SER A 141 15.85 0.60 -16.81
N LEU A 142 14.88 1.34 -16.26
CA LEU A 142 13.45 1.06 -16.43
C LEU A 142 13.03 1.14 -17.90
N LEU A 143 13.45 2.19 -18.60
CA LEU A 143 13.15 2.36 -20.02
C LEU A 143 13.76 1.25 -20.88
N ILE A 144 15.02 0.91 -20.65
CA ILE A 144 15.74 -0.11 -21.43
C ILE A 144 15.12 -1.51 -21.25
N THR A 145 14.48 -1.79 -20.11
CA THR A 145 13.84 -3.11 -19.88
C THR A 145 12.67 -3.38 -20.84
N PHE A 146 12.09 -2.35 -21.46
CA PHE A 146 10.95 -2.46 -22.36
C PHE A 146 11.29 -2.37 -23.87
N TYR A 147 12.56 -2.13 -24.23
CA TYR A 147 13.04 -2.05 -25.62
C TYR A 147 13.99 -3.19 -25.96
#